data_AF-A0A7S2U165-F1
#
_entry.id   AF-A0A7S2U165-F1
#
_cell.length_a   1.000
_cell.length_b   1.000
_cell.length_c   1.000
_cell.angle_alpha   90.00
_cell.angle_beta   90.00
_cell.angle_gamma   90.00
#
_symmetry.space_group_name_H-M   'P 1'
#
loop_
_entity.id
_entity.type
_entity.pdbx_description
1 polymer ?
#
loop_
_entity_poly.entity_id
_entity_poly.type
_entity_poly.pdbx_seq_one_letter_code
_entity_poly.pdbx_strand_id
1 'polypeptide(L)'
;ENDRFVALQLLKNANIASAKVLPGCQDTGTAIVIGKKGQYVWTEGSDPEALSLGVYNTYTGTNLRYSQVAPLDMYKEKNTATNLPAQIDIYATEGNEYKFLFMAKGGGSANKTYLFQKTKAVLNP
;
A
#
# COMPACT_ATOMS: atom_id res chain seq x y z
N GLU A 1 -8.25 -31.31 -4.86
CA GLU A 1 -7.72 -31.04 -6.22
C GLU A 1 -7.67 -29.55 -6.53
N ASN A 2 -8.76 -28.81 -6.31
CA ASN A 2 -8.83 -27.36 -6.55
C ASN A 2 -7.75 -26.53 -5.84
N ASP A 3 -7.41 -26.82 -4.59
CA ASP A 3 -6.37 -26.06 -3.86
C ASP A 3 -5.01 -26.11 -4.58
N ARG A 4 -4.63 -27.30 -5.07
CA ARG A 4 -3.39 -27.48 -5.84
C ARG A 4 -3.46 -26.74 -7.17
N PHE A 5 -4.62 -26.79 -7.83
CA PHE A 5 -4.83 -26.06 -9.08
C PHE A 5 -4.67 -24.55 -8.89
N VAL A 6 -5.33 -23.97 -7.88
CA VAL A 6 -5.26 -22.53 -7.56
C VAL A 6 -3.84 -22.13 -7.18
N ALA A 7 -3.19 -22.88 -6.28
CA ALA A 7 -1.81 -22.62 -5.87
C ALA A 7 -0.84 -22.64 -7.07
N LEU A 8 -1.02 -23.59 -8.00
CA LEU A 8 -0.20 -23.67 -9.20
C LEU A 8 -0.39 -22.43 -10.11
N GLN A 9 -1.62 -21.92 -10.28
CA GLN A 9 -1.82 -20.70 -11.07
C GLN A 9 -1.17 -19.48 -10.41
N LEU A 10 -1.26 -19.36 -9.08
CA LEU A 10 -0.60 -18.28 -8.33
C LEU A 10 0.94 -18.34 -8.48
N LEU A 11 1.53 -19.53 -8.44
CA LEU A 11 2.97 -19.72 -8.69
C LEU A 11 3.37 -19.34 -10.12
N LYS A 12 2.59 -19.74 -11.13
CA LYS A 12 2.84 -19.35 -12.53
C LYS A 12 2.75 -17.84 -12.70
N ASN A 13 1.73 -17.20 -12.10
CA ASN A 13 1.56 -15.76 -12.11
C ASN A 13 2.75 -15.03 -11.46
N ALA A 14 3.24 -15.53 -10.33
CA ALA A 14 4.44 -14.98 -9.67
C ALA A 14 5.69 -15.09 -10.57
N ASN A 15 5.87 -16.23 -11.25
CA ASN A 15 6.97 -16.42 -12.21
C ASN A 15 6.89 -15.41 -13.37
N ILE A 16 5.70 -15.17 -13.92
CA ILE A 16 5.49 -14.16 -14.98
C ILE A 16 5.79 -12.74 -14.47
N ALA A 17 5.27 -12.38 -13.30
CA ALA A 17 5.46 -11.06 -12.71
C ALA A 17 6.92 -10.76 -12.35
N SER A 18 7.73 -11.79 -12.09
CA SER A 18 9.17 -11.63 -11.79
C SER A 18 9.97 -10.97 -12.93
N ALA A 19 9.47 -11.01 -14.16
CA ALA A 19 10.06 -10.33 -15.32
C ALA A 19 9.87 -8.80 -15.31
N LYS A 20 9.10 -8.26 -14.35
CA LYS A 20 8.86 -6.81 -14.14
C LYS A 20 8.16 -6.09 -15.31
N VAL A 21 7.55 -6.82 -16.23
CA VAL A 21 6.74 -6.25 -17.32
C VAL A 21 5.27 -6.14 -16.91
N LEU A 22 4.71 -7.20 -16.31
CA LEU A 22 3.32 -7.25 -15.82
C LEU A 22 3.31 -7.35 -14.30
N PRO A 23 2.43 -6.62 -13.59
CA PRO A 23 2.27 -6.78 -12.16
C PRO A 23 1.59 -8.12 -11.84
N GLY A 24 1.89 -8.68 -10.66
CA GLY A 24 1.27 -9.94 -10.20
C GLY A 24 -0.22 -9.84 -9.88
N CYS A 25 -0.80 -8.63 -9.85
CA CYS A 25 -2.21 -8.38 -9.67
C CYS A 25 -2.59 -7.14 -10.48
N GLN A 26 -3.79 -7.13 -11.06
CA GLN A 26 -4.36 -5.96 -11.73
C GLN A 26 -4.65 -4.82 -10.75
N ASP A 27 -4.98 -5.15 -9.50
CA ASP A 27 -5.06 -4.19 -8.42
C ASP A 27 -3.68 -4.01 -7.80
N THR A 28 -2.98 -2.98 -8.29
CA THR A 28 -1.65 -2.59 -7.80
C THR A 28 -1.71 -1.84 -6.47
N GLY A 29 -2.90 -1.70 -5.89
CA GLY A 29 -3.13 -1.29 -4.50
C GLY A 29 -2.90 0.18 -4.21
N THR A 30 -3.30 0.58 -3.00
CA THR A 30 -2.94 1.85 -2.39
C THR A 30 -1.51 1.75 -1.84
N ALA A 31 -0.69 2.76 -2.11
CA ALA A 31 0.65 2.87 -1.54
C ALA A 31 0.54 3.33 -0.07
N ILE A 32 1.04 2.50 0.85
CA ILE A 32 1.12 2.79 2.28
C ILE A 32 2.59 2.76 2.70
N VAL A 33 3.03 3.80 3.39
CA VAL A 33 4.37 3.94 3.95
C VAL A 33 4.26 4.13 5.46
N ILE A 34 4.87 3.22 6.21
CA ILE A 34 5.07 3.38 7.66
C ILE A 34 6.55 3.67 7.88
N GLY A 35 6.86 4.91 8.22
CA GLY A 35 8.19 5.37 8.61
C GLY A 35 8.37 5.41 10.12
N LYS A 36 9.55 5.04 10.61
CA LYS A 36 9.98 5.20 12.01
C LYS A 36 11.30 5.92 12.03
N LYS A 37 11.25 7.22 12.32
CA LYS A 37 12.39 8.15 12.22
C LYS A 37 13.07 8.26 13.57
N GLY A 38 14.33 7.86 13.64
CA GLY A 38 15.17 8.04 14.83
C GLY A 38 15.41 9.53 15.13
N GLN A 39 15.51 9.89 16.41
CA GLN A 39 15.74 11.26 16.88
C GLN A 39 17.00 11.92 16.31
N TYR A 40 18.01 11.13 15.93
CA TYR A 40 19.25 11.59 15.32
C TYR A 40 19.26 11.45 13.79
N VAL A 41 18.10 11.19 13.18
CA VAL A 41 17.93 11.20 11.73
C VAL A 41 17.40 12.57 11.31
N TRP A 42 18.23 13.32 10.61
CA TRP A 42 17.83 14.58 9.98
C TRP A 42 17.74 14.37 8.48
N THR A 43 16.60 14.74 7.92
CA THR A 43 16.36 14.76 6.48
C THR A 43 16.14 16.20 6.06
N GLU A 44 16.53 16.51 4.83
CA GLU A 44 16.25 17.81 4.24
C GLU A 44 14.86 17.80 3.60
N GLY A 45 14.10 18.88 3.79
CA GLY A 45 12.78 19.05 3.18
C GLY A 45 11.67 18.22 3.83
N SER A 46 10.68 17.86 3.01
CA SER A 46 9.45 17.20 3.45
C SER A 46 9.51 15.70 3.15
N ASP A 47 9.64 14.88 4.20
CA ASP A 47 9.65 13.40 4.06
C ASP A 47 8.42 12.88 3.30
N PRO A 48 7.18 13.31 3.60
CA PRO A 48 6.00 12.83 2.86
C PRO A 48 6.01 13.20 1.38
N GLU A 49 6.58 14.36 1.00
CA GLU A 49 6.69 14.78 -0.39
C GLU A 49 7.69 13.91 -1.14
N ALA A 50 8.88 13.71 -0.57
CA ALA A 50 9.91 12.85 -1.15
C ALA A 50 9.42 11.40 -1.34
N LEU A 51 8.71 10.87 -0.33
CA LEU A 51 8.08 9.55 -0.40
C LEU A 51 6.97 9.50 -1.47
N SER A 52 6.12 10.52 -1.54
CA SER A 52 5.06 10.62 -2.56
C SER A 52 5.63 10.70 -3.98
N LEU A 53 6.75 11.40 -4.17
CA LEU A 53 7.45 11.45 -5.45
C LEU A 53 7.97 10.08 -5.88
N GLY A 54 8.53 9.30 -4.96
CA GLY A 54 8.94 7.91 -5.22
C GLY A 54 7.76 7.02 -5.65
N VAL A 55 6.61 7.16 -4.99
CA VAL A 55 5.37 6.49 -5.38
C VAL A 55 4.93 6.94 -6.77
N TYR A 56 4.83 8.24 -7.02
CA TYR A 56 4.46 8.80 -8.32
C TYR A 56 5.33 8.25 -9.45
N ASN A 57 6.66 8.30 -9.29
CA ASN A 57 7.62 7.82 -10.28
C ASN A 57 7.42 6.32 -10.57
N THR A 58 7.14 5.53 -9.53
CA THR A 58 6.89 4.10 -9.70
C THR A 58 5.61 3.84 -10.50
N TYR A 59 4.49 4.47 -10.12
CA TYR A 59 3.20 4.23 -10.78
C TYR A 59 3.13 4.80 -12.19
N THR A 60 3.79 5.94 -12.46
CA THR A 60 3.77 6.59 -13.78
C THR A 60 4.86 6.06 -14.72
N GLY A 61 5.96 5.55 -14.18
CA GLY A 61 7.08 5.01 -14.96
C GLY A 61 7.01 3.51 -15.25
N THR A 62 6.00 2.80 -14.75
CA THR A 62 5.85 1.35 -14.92
C THR A 62 4.41 0.96 -15.28
N ASN A 63 4.18 -0.31 -15.63
CA ASN A 63 2.88 -0.83 -16.07
C ASN A 63 1.93 -1.13 -14.89
N LEU A 64 1.74 -0.15 -14.00
CA LEU A 64 0.83 -0.25 -12.84
C LEU A 64 -0.48 0.48 -13.09
N ARG A 65 -1.43 0.38 -12.13
CA ARG A 65 -2.77 0.95 -12.26
C ARG A 65 -2.99 2.12 -11.30
N TYR A 66 -3.59 3.19 -11.81
CA TYR A 66 -4.06 4.32 -11.02
C TYR A 66 -5.41 4.00 -10.39
N SER A 67 -5.42 3.72 -9.09
CA SER A 67 -6.58 3.18 -8.36
C SER A 67 -7.19 4.17 -7.35
N GLN A 68 -6.56 5.32 -7.13
CA GLN A 68 -7.07 6.34 -6.21
C GLN A 68 -8.06 7.28 -6.89
N VAL A 69 -9.14 7.58 -6.18
CA VAL A 69 -10.23 8.43 -6.63
C VAL A 69 -10.38 9.58 -5.62
N ALA A 70 -10.28 10.81 -6.11
CA ALA A 70 -10.40 12.01 -5.29
C ALA A 70 -11.83 12.56 -5.35
N PRO A 71 -12.44 12.92 -4.20
CA PRO A 71 -13.74 13.57 -4.16
C PRO A 71 -13.61 15.04 -4.60
N LEU A 72 -14.49 15.48 -5.49
CA LEU A 72 -14.65 16.89 -5.90
C LEU A 72 -15.79 17.56 -5.14
N ASP A 73 -16.84 16.78 -4.87
CA ASP A 73 -17.92 17.10 -3.95
C ASP A 73 -18.42 15.78 -3.31
N MET A 74 -19.60 15.77 -2.68
CA MET A 74 -20.15 14.57 -2.03
C MET A 74 -20.37 13.39 -3.00
N TYR A 75 -20.61 13.65 -4.28
CA TYR A 75 -20.99 12.62 -5.26
C TYR A 75 -20.13 12.61 -6.53
N LYS A 76 -19.44 13.72 -6.83
CA LYS A 76 -18.52 13.82 -7.96
C LYS A 76 -17.12 13.44 -7.54
N GLU A 77 -16.50 12.62 -8.37
CA GLU A 77 -15.19 12.07 -8.14
C GLU A 77 -14.34 12.13 -9.41
N LYS A 78 -13.02 12.11 -9.24
CA LYS A 78 -12.07 12.00 -10.36
C LYS A 78 -10.89 11.12 -9.97
N ASN A 79 -10.48 10.22 -10.87
CA ASN A 79 -9.23 9.47 -10.69
C ASN A 79 -8.04 10.45 -10.70
N THR A 80 -7.10 10.27 -9.77
CA THR A 80 -5.93 11.15 -9.66
C THR A 80 -4.89 10.92 -10.75
N ALA A 81 -5.08 9.89 -11.59
CA ALA A 81 -4.26 9.48 -12.72
C ALA A 81 -2.77 9.20 -12.38
N THR A 82 -2.49 9.00 -11.10
CA THR A 82 -1.11 8.86 -10.57
C THR A 82 -1.02 7.85 -9.43
N ASN A 83 -2.15 7.28 -9.00
CA ASN A 83 -2.31 6.48 -7.79
C ASN A 83 -1.92 7.21 -6.47
N LEU A 84 -1.75 8.52 -6.50
CA LEU A 84 -1.66 9.35 -5.30
C LEU A 84 -3.05 9.79 -4.81
N PRO A 85 -3.23 10.18 -3.54
CA PRO A 85 -2.22 10.23 -2.48
C PRO A 85 -1.79 8.84 -1.98
N ALA A 86 -0.56 8.75 -1.48
CA ALA A 86 -0.13 7.62 -0.65
C ALA A 86 -0.55 7.87 0.81
N GLN A 87 -0.82 6.81 1.56
CA GLN A 87 -0.92 6.92 3.02
C GLN A 87 0.50 6.91 3.59
N ILE A 88 0.89 7.96 4.30
CA ILE A 88 2.24 8.11 4.83
C ILE A 88 2.14 8.43 6.33
N ASP A 89 2.54 7.47 7.15
CA ASP A 89 2.55 7.58 8.61
C ASP A 89 4.00 7.54 9.10
N ILE A 90 4.51 8.66 9.63
CA ILE A 90 5.88 8.77 10.14
C ILE A 90 5.85 8.91 11.66
N TYR A 91 6.38 7.90 12.36
CA TYR A 91 6.50 7.85 13.81
C TYR A 91 7.88 8.33 14.26
N ALA A 92 7.93 9.13 15.32
CA ALA A 92 9.18 9.46 16.00
C ALA A 92 9.64 8.30 16.88
N THR A 93 10.93 7.97 16.83
CA THR A 93 11.57 6.90 17.59
C THR A 93 12.97 7.32 18.05
N GLU A 94 13.60 6.55 18.93
CA GLU A 94 14.99 6.79 19.36
C GLU A 94 16.01 6.26 18.35
N GLY A 95 17.27 6.71 18.49
CA GLY A 95 18.40 6.25 17.68
C GLY A 95 18.64 7.06 16.41
N ASN A 96 19.49 6.53 15.55
CA ASN A 96 20.02 7.18 14.34
C ASN A 96 19.65 6.44 13.05
N GLU A 97 18.54 5.69 13.08
CA GLU A 97 18.06 4.92 11.94
C GLU A 97 16.68 5.39 11.48
N TYR A 98 16.43 5.31 10.17
CA TYR A 98 15.12 5.54 9.60
C TYR A 98 14.59 4.23 9.02
N LYS A 99 13.60 3.63 9.69
CA LYS A 99 13.06 2.32 9.31
C LYS A 99 11.75 2.48 8.58
N PHE A 100 11.54 1.68 7.54
CA PHE A 100 10.35 1.75 6.70
C PHE A 100 9.70 0.37 6.55
N LEU A 101 8.37 0.38 6.51
CA LEU A 101 7.56 -0.69 5.95
C LEU A 101 6.74 -0.10 4.79
N PHE A 102 6.95 -0.64 3.60
CA PHE A 102 6.17 -0.29 2.41
C PHE A 102 5.14 -1.38 2.14
N MET A 103 3.90 -0.97 1.83
CA MET A 103 2.82 -1.89 1.51
C MET A 103 2.03 -1.38 0.30
N ALA A 104 1.87 -2.24 -0.71
CA ALA A 104 0.92 -2.05 -1.80
C ALA A 104 -0.35 -2.82 -1.45
N LYS A 105 -1.33 -2.15 -0.84
CA LYS A 105 -2.52 -2.80 -0.27
C LYS A 105 -3.67 -2.80 -1.27
N GLY A 106 -4.00 -3.97 -1.81
CA GLY A 106 -5.17 -4.13 -2.68
C GLY A 106 -6.48 -3.87 -1.95
N GLY A 107 -7.38 -3.12 -2.59
CA GLY A 107 -8.65 -2.64 -2.00
C GLY A 107 -9.56 -3.79 -1.58
N GLY A 108 -9.57 -4.89 -2.33
CA GLY A 108 -10.33 -6.09 -1.97
C GLY A 108 -9.93 -6.66 -0.60
N SER A 109 -8.64 -6.69 -0.29
CA SER A 109 -8.14 -7.15 1.01
C SER A 109 -8.29 -6.09 2.11
N ALA A 110 -8.19 -4.80 1.77
CA ALA A 110 -8.45 -3.71 2.71
C ALA A 110 -9.89 -3.75 3.23
N ASN A 111 -10.86 -3.98 2.33
CA ASN A 111 -12.29 -4.08 2.64
C ASN A 111 -12.67 -5.30 3.50
N LYS A 112 -11.73 -6.23 3.75
CA LYS A 112 -11.90 -7.37 4.65
C LYS A 112 -11.29 -7.15 6.03
N THR A 113 -10.96 -5.90 6.36
CA THR A 113 -10.57 -5.49 7.71
C THR A 113 -11.82 -5.08 8.48
N TYR A 114 -12.18 -5.84 9.52
CA TYR A 114 -13.40 -5.64 10.28
C TYR A 114 -13.12 -5.20 11.72
N LEU A 115 -13.93 -4.26 12.22
CA LEU A 115 -13.92 -3.84 13.62
C LEU A 115 -15.16 -4.42 14.32
N PHE A 116 -14.94 -5.23 15.36
CA PHE A 116 -16.02 -5.78 16.18
C PHE A 116 -15.91 -5.25 17.61
N GLN A 117 -16.87 -4.41 18.02
CA GLN A 117 -17.00 -4.00 19.42
C GLN A 117 -17.67 -5.14 20.20
N LYS A 118 -16.91 -5.80 21.05
CA LYS A 118 -17.37 -6.91 21.89
C LYS A 118 -17.29 -6.53 23.37
N THR A 119 -17.84 -7.37 24.23
CA THR A 119 -17.83 -7.18 25.69
C THR A 119 -17.00 -8.29 26.36
N LYS A 120 -16.81 -8.21 27.68
CA LYS A 120 -16.16 -9.27 28.46
C LYS A 120 -16.77 -10.67 28.23
N ALA A 121 -18.05 -10.74 27.84
CA ALA A 121 -18.79 -11.98 27.62
C ALA A 121 -18.22 -12.88 26.51
N VAL A 122 -17.44 -12.35 25.56
CA VAL A 122 -16.79 -13.17 24.50
C VAL A 122 -15.42 -13.70 24.89
N LEU A 123 -14.89 -13.32 26.05
CA LEU A 123 -13.56 -13.74 26.52
C LEU A 123 -13.64 -15.05 27.32
N ASN A 124 -14.30 -16.06 26.76
CA ASN A 124 -14.32 -17.46 27.21
C ASN A 124 -14.29 -18.39 25.97
N PRO A 125 -13.62 -19.57 26.06
CA PRO A 125 -13.60 -20.56 24.97
C PRO A 125 -14.97 -21.18 24.67
#